data_AF-A0A376TKH2-F1
#
_entry.id   AF-A0A376TKH2-F1
#
_cell.length_a   1.000
_cell.length_b   1.000
_cell.length_c   1.000
_cell.angle_alpha   90.00
_cell.angle_beta   90.00
_cell.angle_gamma   90.00
#
_symmetry.space_group_name_H-M   'P 1'
#
loop_
_entity.id
_entity.type
_entity.pdbx_description
1 polymer ?
#
loop_
_entity_poly.entity_id
_entity_poly.type
_entity_poly.pdbx_seq_one_letter_code
_entity_poly.pdbx_strand_id
1 'polypeptide(L)'
;MSLKEKTQSLFANAFGYPATHTIQAPGRVNLIGEHTDYNDGFVLPCAIDYQTVISCAPRDDRKVRVMAADYENQLDEFFPRCAHCRA
;
A
#
# COMPACT_ATOMS: atom_id res chain seq x y z
N MET A 1 15.55 9.43 8.54
CA MET A 1 14.54 8.41 8.89
C MET A 1 14.02 7.81 7.60
N SER A 2 14.09 6.50 7.44
CA SER A 2 13.59 5.80 6.25
C SER A 2 12.05 5.77 6.23
N LEU A 3 11.45 5.55 5.06
CA LEU A 3 10.00 5.37 4.95
C LEU A 3 9.50 4.17 5.78
N LYS A 4 10.32 3.13 5.96
CA LYS A 4 10.01 1.99 6.82
C LYS A 4 9.90 2.41 8.29
N GLU A 5 10.91 3.09 8.81
CA GLU A 5 10.92 3.58 10.19
C GLU A 5 9.76 4.55 10.47
N LYS A 6 9.51 5.46 9.50
CA LYS A 6 8.40 6.43 9.60
C LYS A 6 7.05 5.71 9.67
N THR A 7 6.79 4.77 8.75
CA THR A 7 5.50 4.06 8.71
C THR A 7 5.29 3.14 9.92
N GLN A 8 6.34 2.48 10.42
CA GLN A 8 6.27 1.66 11.64
C GLN A 8 5.93 2.51 12.87
N SER A 9 6.60 3.66 13.03
CA SER A 9 6.37 4.58 14.13
C SER A 9 4.95 5.17 14.07
N LEU A 10 4.52 5.61 12.89
CA LEU A 10 3.18 6.15 12.68
C LEU A 10 2.10 5.08 12.92
N PHE A 11 2.30 3.84 12.49
CA PHE A 11 1.38 2.74 12.75
C PHE A 11 1.22 2.47 14.25
N ALA A 12 2.33 2.36 14.98
CA ALA A 12 2.30 2.13 16.42
C ALA A 12 1.57 3.25 17.16
N ASN A 13 1.81 4.51 16.77
CA ASN A 13 1.14 5.67 17.35
C ASN A 13 -0.35 5.73 17.03
N ALA A 14 -0.75 5.42 15.79
CA ALA A 14 -2.14 5.52 15.34
C ALA A 14 -3.02 4.38 15.86
N PHE A 15 -2.48 3.16 15.97
CA PHE A 15 -3.27 1.96 16.28
C PHE A 15 -3.01 1.36 17.67
N GLY A 16 -1.96 1.82 18.37
CA GLY A 16 -1.67 1.43 19.75
C GLY A 16 -0.94 0.10 19.92
N TYR A 17 -0.44 -0.50 18.83
CA TYR A 17 0.32 -1.75 18.84
C TYR A 17 1.31 -1.78 17.66
N PRO A 18 2.42 -2.54 17.75
CA PRO A 18 3.42 -2.57 16.68
C PRO A 18 2.87 -3.24 15.41
N ALA A 19 3.35 -2.77 14.25
CA ALA A 19 3.12 -3.46 12.99
C ALA A 19 3.81 -4.83 13.02
N THR A 20 3.18 -5.85 12.44
CA THR A 20 3.79 -7.18 12.28
C THR A 20 4.52 -7.33 10.96
N HIS A 21 4.14 -6.53 9.96
CA HIS A 21 4.72 -6.56 8.63
C HIS A 21 4.99 -5.15 8.12
N THR A 22 6.07 -5.00 7.37
CA THR A 22 6.39 -3.79 6.61
C THR A 22 6.74 -4.19 5.19
N ILE A 23 5.91 -3.77 4.23
CA ILE A 23 6.04 -4.08 2.82
C ILE A 23 6.43 -2.81 2.06
N GLN A 24 7.27 -2.94 1.04
CA GLN A 24 7.72 -1.84 0.19
C GLN A 24 7.52 -2.24 -1.28
N ALA A 25 6.97 -1.33 -2.07
CA ALA A 25 6.86 -1.45 -3.51
C ALA A 25 7.40 -0.18 -4.19
N PRO A 26 8.35 -0.30 -5.14
CA PRO A 26 8.84 0.85 -5.89
C PRO A 26 7.79 1.26 -6.95
N GLY A 27 7.79 2.54 -7.28
CA GLY A 27 7.19 3.01 -8.53
C GLY A 27 7.99 2.49 -9.72
N ARG A 28 7.45 2.67 -10.92
CA ARG A 28 8.14 2.36 -12.17
C ARG A 28 8.02 3.49 -13.17
N VAL A 29 8.96 3.53 -14.10
CA VAL A 29 8.87 4.25 -15.36
C VAL A 29 9.01 3.24 -16.50
N ASN A 30 8.32 3.46 -17.62
CA ASN A 30 8.54 2.67 -18.83
C ASN A 30 9.62 3.36 -19.67
N LEU A 31 10.70 2.64 -19.99
CA LEU A 31 11.75 3.17 -20.86
C LEU A 31 11.34 3.12 -22.33
N ILE A 32 10.65 2.04 -22.74
CA ILE A 32 10.07 1.82 -24.06
C ILE A 32 8.91 0.83 -23.98
N GLY A 33 8.04 0.82 -25.00
CA GLY A 33 6.86 -0.03 -25.04
C GLY A 33 5.68 0.59 -24.28
N GLU A 34 5.55 1.92 -24.31
CA GLU A 34 4.26 2.52 -23.95
C GLU A 34 3.23 2.15 -25.02
N HIS A 35 1.97 1.98 -24.61
CA HIS A 35 0.85 1.67 -25.50
C HIS A 35 0.92 0.30 -26.21
N THR A 36 1.90 -0.53 -25.89
CA THR A 36 2.02 -1.91 -26.38
C THR A 36 1.63 -2.95 -25.33
N ASP A 37 1.61 -2.58 -24.04
CA ASP A 37 1.27 -3.45 -22.92
C ASP A 37 -0.14 -4.01 -22.98
N TYR A 38 -1.13 -3.20 -23.37
CA TYR A 38 -2.51 -3.65 -23.54
C TYR A 38 -2.76 -4.42 -24.85
N ASN A 39 -1.75 -4.57 -25.70
CA ASN A 39 -1.81 -5.28 -26.98
C ASN A 39 -0.96 -6.55 -26.99
N ASP A 40 -0.67 -7.14 -25.83
CA ASP A 40 0.24 -8.30 -25.69
C ASP A 40 1.65 -8.08 -26.26
N GLY A 41 2.07 -6.81 -26.34
CA GLY A 41 3.40 -6.42 -26.79
C GLY A 41 4.44 -6.44 -25.67
N PHE A 42 5.71 -6.34 -26.04
CA PHE A 42 6.80 -6.24 -25.07
C PHE A 42 6.89 -4.84 -24.46
N VAL A 43 7.33 -4.79 -23.19
CA VAL A 43 7.60 -3.56 -22.45
C VAL A 43 8.92 -3.67 -21.70
N LEU A 44 9.58 -2.53 -21.49
CA LEU A 44 10.81 -2.46 -20.68
C LEU A 44 10.64 -1.44 -19.54
N PRO A 45 9.98 -1.82 -18.44
CA PRO A 45 9.88 -0.98 -17.25
C PRO A 45 11.18 -1.01 -16.44
N CYS A 46 11.43 0.08 -15.72
CA CYS A 46 12.48 0.19 -14.72
C CYS A 46 11.89 0.71 -13.41
N ALA A 47 12.29 0.10 -12.28
CA ALA A 47 11.94 0.60 -10.97
C ALA A 47 12.65 1.93 -10.70
N ILE A 48 11.96 2.84 -10.01
CA ILE A 48 12.52 4.14 -9.62
C ILE A 48 12.65 4.22 -8.09
N ASP A 49 13.39 5.20 -7.60
CA ASP A 49 13.65 5.39 -6.17
C ASP A 49 12.44 5.93 -5.37
N TYR A 50 11.36 6.30 -6.07
CA TYR A 50 10.07 6.60 -5.45
C TYR A 50 9.34 5.30 -5.10
N GLN A 51 8.72 5.24 -3.93
CA GLN A 51 8.20 4.00 -3.38
C GLN A 51 6.99 4.25 -2.47
N THR A 52 6.14 3.23 -2.36
CA THR A 52 5.10 3.14 -1.35
C THR A 52 5.51 2.11 -0.30
N VAL A 53 5.40 2.47 0.97
CA VAL A 53 5.68 1.58 2.10
C VAL A 53 4.44 1.47 2.97
N ILE A 54 4.07 0.24 3.31
CA ILE A 54 2.93 -0.07 4.17
C ILE A 54 3.43 -0.82 5.39
N SER A 55 3.13 -0.31 6.57
CA SER A 55 3.27 -1.06 7.83
C SER A 55 1.88 -1.49 8.30
N CYS A 56 1.69 -2.77 8.56
CA CYS A 56 0.39 -3.34 8.86
C CYS A 56 0.45 -4.49 9.88
N ALA A 57 -0.71 -4.84 10.43
CA ALA A 57 -0.88 -6.07 11.19
C ALA A 57 -2.27 -6.65 10.98
N PRO A 58 -2.42 -7.99 11.05
CA PRO A 58 -3.72 -8.62 10.97
C PRO A 58 -4.59 -8.24 12.17
N ARG A 59 -5.90 -8.32 11.98
CA ARG A 59 -6.91 -8.18 13.02
C ARG A 59 -7.76 -9.44 13.03
N ASP A 60 -8.35 -9.74 14.19
CA ASP A 60 -9.23 -10.91 14.35
C ASP A 60 -10.65 -10.64 13.83
N ASP A 61 -10.95 -9.39 13.48
CA ASP A 61 -12.22 -8.98 12.88
C ASP A 61 -12.10 -8.78 11.36
N ARG A 62 -13.23 -8.52 10.69
CA ARG A 62 -13.29 -8.22 9.25
C ARG A 62 -13.09 -6.73 8.97
N LYS A 63 -12.62 -5.94 9.94
CA LYS A 63 -12.56 -4.49 9.80
C LYS A 63 -11.19 -4.07 9.31
N VAL A 64 -11.16 -3.30 8.23
CA VAL A 64 -9.93 -2.71 7.70
C VAL A 64 -9.86 -1.28 8.20
N ARG A 65 -8.76 -0.92 8.85
CA ARG A 65 -8.41 0.45 9.23
C ARG A 65 -7.15 0.84 8.48
N VAL A 66 -7.18 1.97 7.79
CA VAL A 66 -6.06 2.47 6.98
C VAL A 66 -5.76 3.90 7.35
N MET A 67 -4.49 4.26 7.22
CA MET A 67 -4.00 5.62 7.44
C MET A 67 -3.09 6.02 6.29
N ALA A 68 -3.35 7.18 5.69
CA ALA A 68 -2.52 7.76 4.65
C ALA A 68 -1.50 8.73 5.26
N ALA A 69 -0.26 8.27 5.47
CA ALA A 69 0.81 9.05 6.10
C ALA A 69 1.28 10.27 5.28
N ASP A 70 0.98 10.27 3.99
CA ASP A 70 1.26 11.31 3.00
C ASP A 70 0.06 12.26 2.76
N TYR A 71 -1.09 11.96 3.37
CA TYR A 71 -2.31 12.76 3.28
C TYR A 71 -2.80 13.16 4.67
N GLU A 72 -2.00 13.99 5.35
CA GLU A 72 -2.30 14.54 6.68
C GLU A 72 -2.67 13.47 7.75
N ASN A 73 -2.16 12.24 7.59
CA ASN A 73 -2.53 11.09 8.41
C ASN A 73 -4.04 10.80 8.43
N GLN A 74 -4.74 11.06 7.33
CA GLN A 74 -6.17 10.76 7.22
C GLN A 74 -6.41 9.28 7.51
N LEU A 75 -7.41 9.02 8.35
CA LEU A 75 -7.86 7.69 8.73
C LEU A 75 -9.16 7.36 8.02
N ASP A 76 -9.26 6.12 7.56
CA ASP A 76 -10.51 5.54 7.08
C ASP A 76 -10.68 4.12 7.61
N GLU A 77 -11.93 3.69 7.68
CA GLU A 77 -12.34 2.42 8.22
C GLU A 77 -13.51 1.85 7.41
N PHE A 78 -13.34 0.61 6.96
CA PHE A 78 -14.39 -0.08 6.22
C PHE A 78 -14.37 -1.58 6.48
N PHE A 79 -15.52 -2.20 6.24
CA PHE A 79 -15.62 -3.65 6.09
C PHE A 79 -15.50 -3.97 4.61
N PRO A 80 -14.55 -4.83 4.19
CA PRO A 80 -14.50 -5.31 2.82
C PRO A 80 -15.78 -6.11 2.59
N ARG A 81 -16.75 -5.49 1.91
CA ARG A 81 -17.97 -6.16 1.49
C ARG A 81 -17.56 -7.37 0.68
N CYS A 82 -18.09 -8.55 1.04
CA CYS A 82 -17.98 -9.71 0.18
C CYS A 82 -18.62 -9.33 -1.17
N ALA A 83 -17.83 -9.25 -2.24
CA ALA A 83 -18.33 -8.98 -3.59
C ALA A 83 -19.34 -10.06 -4.06
N HIS A 84 -19.49 -11.15 -3.30
CA HIS A 84 -20.36 -12.28 -3.57
C HIS A 84 -21.62 -12.36 -2.68
N CYS A 85 -21.86 -11.41 -1.77
CA CYS A 85 -23.04 -11.41 -0.89
C CYS A 85 -24.07 -10.34 -1.26
N ARG A 86 -24.40 -10.20 -2.55
CA ARG A 86 -25.71 -9.64 -2.96
C ARG A 86 -26.60 -10.83 -3.35
N ALA A 87 -27.31 -11.36 -2.36
CA ALA A 87 -28.59 -12.01 -2.61
C ALA A 87 -29.65 -10.91 -2.74
#